data_AF-A0A961U123-F1
#
_entry.id   AF-A0A961U123-F1
#
_cell.length_a   1.000
_cell.length_b   1.000
_cell.length_c   1.000
_cell.angle_alpha   90.00
_cell.angle_beta   90.00
_cell.angle_gamma   90.00
#
_symmetry.space_group_name_H-M   'P 1'
#
loop_
_entity.id
_entity.type
_entity.pdbx_description
1 polymer ?
#
loop_
_entity_poly.entity_id
_entity_poly.type
_entity_poly.pdbx_seq_one_letter_code
_entity_poly.pdbx_strand_id
1 'polypeptide(L)'
;GISHVERNGHHYFRGLDHLPRAEAEGALAAHPDLYERKDGFIQLAISDGTLQVGSLGLPGLGSSVVPDLGQRIAPDDWSFAMLNTRTAV
;
A
#
# COMPACT_ATOMS: atom_id res chain seq x y z
N GLY A 1 -5.52 -22.87 5.66
CA GLY A 1 -4.89 -21.55 5.45
C GLY A 1 -4.89 -21.23 3.97
N ILE A 2 -4.59 -19.97 3.62
CA ILE A 2 -4.41 -19.54 2.22
C ILE A 2 -3.04 -20.04 1.75
N SER A 3 -2.96 -20.75 0.61
CA SER A 3 -1.70 -21.32 0.10
C SER A 3 -0.92 -20.41 -0.84
N HIS A 4 -1.56 -19.34 -1.34
CA HIS A 4 -0.97 -18.40 -2.30
C HIS A 4 -1.38 -16.96 -1.98
N VAL A 5 -0.45 -16.02 -2.20
CA VAL A 5 -0.70 -14.59 -2.03
C VAL A 5 -0.43 -13.91 -3.38
N GLU A 6 -1.37 -13.09 -3.85
CA GLU A 6 -1.17 -12.26 -5.03
C GLU A 6 -0.34 -11.02 -4.72
N ARG A 7 0.40 -10.55 -5.73
CA ARG A 7 1.28 -9.36 -5.67
C ARG A 7 0.94 -8.32 -6.73
N ASN A 8 -0.10 -8.55 -7.53
CA ASN A 8 -0.36 -7.85 -8.78
C ASN A 8 -0.51 -6.33 -8.61
N GLY A 9 -1.08 -5.88 -7.49
CA GLY A 9 -1.29 -4.46 -7.21
C GLY A 9 -0.01 -3.62 -7.24
N HIS A 10 1.12 -4.17 -6.80
CA HIS A 10 2.37 -3.43 -6.69
C HIS A 10 3.06 -3.13 -8.04
N HIS A 11 2.60 -3.73 -9.14
CA HIS A 11 3.16 -3.47 -10.47
C HIS A 11 2.58 -2.20 -11.12
N TYR A 12 1.44 -1.71 -10.65
CA TYR A 12 0.72 -0.61 -11.29
C TYR A 12 1.01 0.76 -10.66
N PHE A 13 1.67 0.80 -9.51
CA PHE A 13 1.92 2.03 -8.76
C PHE A 13 3.41 2.24 -8.50
N ARG A 14 3.81 3.51 -8.40
CA ARG A 14 5.15 3.89 -7.91
C ARG A 14 5.21 3.69 -6.39
N GLY A 15 5.38 2.46 -5.95
CA GLY A 15 5.31 2.11 -4.54
C GLY A 15 3.98 2.56 -3.91
N LEU A 16 4.06 3.16 -2.72
CA LEU A 16 2.92 3.63 -1.94
C LEU A 16 2.64 5.14 -2.12
N ASP A 17 3.24 5.79 -3.13
CA ASP A 17 3.11 7.24 -3.37
C ASP A 17 1.68 7.72 -3.68
N HIS A 18 0.78 6.79 -4.01
CA HIS A 18 -0.64 7.06 -4.26
C HIS A 18 -1.49 7.06 -2.98
N LEU A 19 -0.89 6.70 -1.82
CA LEU A 19 -1.58 6.66 -0.53
C LEU A 19 -1.29 7.93 0.26
N PRO A 20 -2.20 8.33 1.19
CA PRO A 20 -1.88 9.32 2.19
C PRO A 20 -0.60 8.96 2.94
N ARG A 21 0.24 9.97 3.23
CA ARG A 21 1.54 9.76 3.88
C ARG A 21 1.42 8.91 5.14
N ALA A 22 0.44 9.19 6.01
CA ALA A 22 0.26 8.44 7.25
C ALA A 22 0.04 6.93 7.02
N GLU A 23 -0.67 6.55 5.95
CA GLU A 23 -0.91 5.15 5.63
C GLU A 23 0.33 4.48 5.06
N ALA A 24 1.07 5.15 4.16
CA ALA A 24 2.32 4.62 3.63
C ALA A 24 3.36 4.41 4.75
N GLU A 25 3.45 5.36 5.68
CA GLU A 25 4.31 5.29 6.86
C GLU A 25 3.89 4.17 7.82
N GLY A 26 2.58 4.02 8.06
CA GLY A 26 2.02 2.92 8.84
C GLY A 26 2.35 1.57 8.23
N ALA A 27 2.25 1.43 6.91
CA ALA A 27 2.57 0.20 6.20
C ALA A 27 4.05 -0.18 6.36
N LEU A 28 4.96 0.79 6.23
CA LEU A 28 6.38 0.57 6.47
C LEU A 28 6.68 0.16 7.92
N ALA A 29 6.03 0.82 8.89
CA ALA A 29 6.22 0.50 10.30
C ALA A 29 5.71 -0.90 10.67
N ALA A 30 4.59 -1.31 10.09
CA ALA A 30 3.99 -2.62 10.33
C ALA A 30 4.70 -3.76 9.59
N HIS A 31 5.25 -3.48 8.41
CA HIS A 31 5.83 -4.48 7.51
C HIS A 31 7.23 -4.08 7.02
N PRO A 32 8.21 -3.90 7.95
CA PRO A 32 9.55 -3.41 7.60
C PRO A 32 10.42 -4.44 6.86
N ASP A 33 10.01 -5.71 6.82
CA ASP A 33 10.62 -6.74 5.99
C ASP A 33 10.13 -6.68 4.52
N LEU A 34 8.90 -6.20 4.32
CA LEU A 34 8.25 -6.11 3.01
C LEU A 34 8.49 -4.76 2.31
N TYR A 35 8.55 -3.66 3.08
CA TYR A 35 8.69 -2.31 2.55
C TYR A 35 10.02 -1.66 2.94
N GLU A 36 10.53 -0.81 2.05
CA GLU A 36 11.71 0.03 2.27
C GLU A 36 11.43 1.48 1.88
N ARG A 37 12.26 2.41 2.38
CA ARG A 37 12.36 3.75 1.79
C ARG A 37 13.45 3.77 0.74
N LYS A 38 13.11 4.20 -0.46
CA LYS A 38 14.05 4.38 -1.56
C LYS A 38 13.67 5.60 -2.38
N ASP A 39 14.67 6.44 -2.67
CA ASP A 39 14.51 7.65 -3.50
C ASP A 39 13.37 8.58 -3.07
N GLY A 40 13.07 8.63 -1.77
CA GLY A 40 12.01 9.47 -1.19
C GLY A 40 10.62 8.83 -1.15
N PHE A 41 10.46 7.59 -1.61
CA PHE A 41 9.19 6.86 -1.62
C PHE A 41 9.26 5.61 -0.75
N ILE A 42 8.10 5.11 -0.33
CA ILE A 42 7.96 3.80 0.31
C ILE A 42 7.55 2.79 -0.77
N GLN A 43 8.29 1.70 -0.92
CA GLN A 43 8.10 0.70 -1.96
C GLN A 43 8.43 -0.71 -1.46
N LEU A 44 8.13 -1.74 -2.24
CA LEU A 44 8.54 -3.12 -1.91
C LEU A 44 10.06 -3.25 -1.85
N ALA A 45 10.55 -3.88 -0.78
CA ALA A 45 11.94 -4.28 -0.64
C ALA A 45 12.17 -5.60 -1.41
N ILE A 46 12.64 -5.49 -2.66
CA ILE A 46 12.94 -6.63 -3.51
C ILE A 46 14.44 -6.89 -3.51
N SER A 47 14.85 -8.07 -3.03
CA SER A 47 16.23 -8.54 -3.11
C SER A 47 16.27 -9.84 -3.90
N ASP A 48 17.07 -9.89 -4.97
CA ASP A 48 17.24 -11.08 -5.82
C ASP A 48 15.91 -11.70 -6.29
N GLY A 49 14.94 -10.85 -6.66
CA GLY A 49 13.60 -11.27 -7.08
C GLY A 49 12.69 -11.80 -5.96
N THR A 50 13.13 -11.70 -4.71
CA THR A 50 12.44 -12.21 -3.51
C THR A 50 11.83 -11.08 -2.70
N LEU A 51 10.69 -11.37 -2.06
CA LEU A 51 10.05 -10.53 -1.05
C LEU A 51 10.03 -11.27 0.28
N GLN A 52 10.35 -10.56 1.37
CA GLN A 52 10.11 -11.05 2.72
C GLN A 52 8.69 -10.68 3.12
N VAL A 53 7.88 -11.69 3.43
CA VAL A 53 6.44 -11.54 3.76
C VAL A 53 6.13 -12.05 5.17
N GLY A 54 7.16 -12.20 6.00
CA GLY A 54 7.03 -12.78 7.34
C GLY A 54 6.09 -11.95 8.23
N SER A 55 6.16 -10.63 8.12
CA SER A 55 5.27 -9.71 8.84
C SER A 55 3.80 -9.81 8.44
N LEU A 56 3.46 -10.40 7.29
CA LEU A 56 2.07 -10.62 6.86
C LEU A 56 1.43 -11.83 7.54
N GLY A 57 2.25 -12.72 8.12
CA GLY A 57 1.84 -13.98 8.77
C GLY A 57 1.14 -13.81 10.12
N LEU A 58 0.29 -12.79 10.26
CA LEU A 58 -0.46 -12.47 11.47
C LEU A 58 -1.95 -12.76 11.27
N PRO A 59 -2.71 -13.07 12.35
CA PRO A 59 -4.17 -13.11 12.29
C PRO A 59 -4.73 -11.83 11.67
N GLY A 60 -5.65 -11.96 10.71
CA GLY A 60 -6.23 -10.81 10.01
C GLY A 60 -5.51 -10.36 8.73
N LEU A 61 -4.52 -11.12 8.23
CA LEU A 61 -3.85 -10.94 6.93
C LEU A 61 -3.44 -9.48 6.65
N GLY A 62 -2.33 -9.02 7.23
CA GLY A 62 -1.75 -7.70 6.91
C GLY A 62 -2.60 -6.48 7.29
N SER A 63 -3.72 -6.65 7.98
CA SER A 63 -4.68 -5.59 8.33
C SER A 63 -4.28 -4.70 9.53
N SER A 64 -2.98 -4.57 9.82
CA SER A 64 -2.51 -3.81 10.99
C SER A 64 -2.66 -2.29 10.83
N VAL A 65 -2.72 -1.82 9.57
CA VAL A 65 -2.94 -0.41 9.21
C VAL A 65 -4.36 -0.29 8.67
N VAL A 66 -5.21 0.42 9.41
CA VAL A 66 -6.60 0.69 9.00
C VAL A 66 -6.61 1.91 8.08
N PRO A 67 -7.13 1.80 6.84
CA PRO A 67 -7.27 2.95 5.96
C PRO A 67 -8.19 4.01 6.56
N ASP A 68 -7.85 5.28 6.36
CA ASP A 68 -8.76 6.38 6.73
C ASP A 68 -9.83 6.52 5.64
N LEU A 69 -11.02 5.99 5.92
CA LEU A 69 -12.16 6.07 5.01
C LEU A 69 -12.67 7.50 4.83
N GLY A 70 -12.42 8.42 5.78
CA GLY A 70 -12.75 9.83 5.64
C GLY A 70 -11.89 10.55 4.60
N GLN A 71 -10.75 9.97 4.20
CA GLN A 71 -9.90 10.45 3.11
C GLN A 71 -10.23 9.77 1.76
N ARG A 72 -11.27 8.95 1.70
CA ARG A 72 -11.73 8.30 0.46
C ARG A 72 -12.94 9.03 -0.10
N ILE A 73 -13.11 8.94 -1.42
CA ILE A 73 -14.31 9.43 -2.11
C ILE A 73 -15.34 8.29 -2.07
N ALA A 74 -16.54 8.57 -1.57
CA ALA A 74 -17.62 7.59 -1.59
C ALA A 74 -18.00 7.28 -3.05
N PRO A 75 -18.46 6.05 -3.37
CA PRO A 75 -18.82 5.68 -4.73
C PRO A 75 -19.85 6.63 -5.37
N ASP A 76 -20.83 7.12 -4.60
CA ASP A 76 -21.88 8.04 -5.08
C ASP A 76 -21.36 9.47 -5.33
N ASP A 77 -20.23 9.83 -4.71
CA ASP A 77 -19.57 11.14 -4.87
C ASP A 77 -18.48 11.11 -5.96
N TRP A 78 -18.11 9.92 -6.44
CA TRP A 78 -17.07 9.77 -7.46
C TRP A 78 -17.64 9.93 -8.88
N SER A 79 -16.84 10.50 -9.78
CA SER A 79 -17.18 10.54 -11.22
C SER A 79 -15.96 10.46 -12.13
N PHE A 80 -16.16 10.10 -13.41
CA PHE A 80 -15.09 10.06 -14.42
C PHE A 80 -14.34 11.39 -14.58
N ALA A 81 -14.96 12.53 -14.25
CA ALA A 81 -14.30 13.83 -14.29
C ALA A 81 -13.14 13.96 -13.28
N MET A 82 -13.12 13.12 -12.23
CA MET A 82 -12.06 13.09 -11.21
C MET A 82 -10.89 12.18 -11.60
N LEU A 83 -10.98 11.48 -12.73
CA LEU A 83 -9.90 10.60 -13.18
C LEU A 83 -8.67 11.44 -13.55
N ASN A 84 -7.51 11.09 -12.99
CA ASN A 84 -6.24 11.81 -13.17
C ASN A 84 -6.21 13.27 -12.68
N THR A 85 -7.23 13.74 -11.95
CA THR A 85 -7.13 15.03 -11.27
C THR A 85 -6.27 14.83 -10.02
N ARG A 86 -5.07 15.43 -9.99
CA ARG A 86 -4.29 15.49 -8.75
C ARG A 86 -5.05 16.33 -7.75
N THR A 87 -5.71 15.69 -6.80
CA THR A 87 -6.12 16.37 -5.57
C THR A 87 -4.82 16.77 -4.88
N ALA A 88 -4.60 18.08 -4.76
CA ALA A 88 -3.48 18.58 -3.97
C ALA A 88 -3.75 18.18 -2.51
N VAL A 89 -2.94 17.26 -2.00
CA VAL A 89 -2.80 16.97 -0.56
C VAL A 89 -1.41 17.42 -0.16
#